data_AF-A0A6C0HL97-F1
#
_entry.id   AF-A0A6C0HL97-F1
#
_cell.length_a   1.000
_cell.length_b   1.000
_cell.length_c   1.000
_cell.angle_alpha   90.00
_cell.angle_beta   90.00
_cell.angle_gamma   90.00
#
_symmetry.space_group_name_H-M   'P 1'
#
loop_
_entity.id
_entity.type
_entity.pdbx_description
1 polymer ?
#
loop_
_entity_poly.entity_id
_entity_poly.type
_entity_poly.pdbx_seq_one_letter_code
_entity_poly.pdbx_strand_id
1 'polypeptide(L)'
;MLPYIAEFLGSLLFFGTIAFSGNVVYVIASFAVVQGLIGKISGGHINPAVSLWAWGSGKIPTATLGMYVAAQVGAALTVVMLQSVA
;
A
#
# COMPACT_ATOMS: atom_id res chain seq x y z
N MET A 1 4.20 7.25 -13.04
CA MET A 1 4.68 5.86 -12.86
C MET A 1 5.25 5.62 -11.48
N LEU A 2 6.24 6.40 -11.03
CA LEU A 2 6.89 6.23 -9.72
C LEU A 2 5.91 6.17 -8.51
N PRO A 3 4.85 7.01 -8.42
CA PRO A 3 3.90 6.90 -7.31
C PRO A 3 3.14 5.57 -7.26
N TYR A 4 2.89 4.94 -8.42
CA TYR A 4 2.15 3.68 -8.50
C TYR A 4 3.03 2.51 -8.06
N ILE A 5 4.31 2.54 -8.43
CA ILE A 5 5.31 1.58 -7.95
C ILE A 5 5.49 1.74 -6.43
N ALA A 6 5.52 2.99 -5.95
CA ALA A 6 5.62 3.28 -4.52
C ALA A 6 4.42 2.69 -3.73
N GLU A 7 3.19 2.91 -4.20
CA GLU A 7 1.99 2.32 -3.60
C GLU A 7 2.01 0.78 -3.62
N PHE A 8 2.47 0.17 -4.72
CA PHE A 8 2.63 -1.29 -4.81
C PHE A 8 3.65 -1.81 -3.79
N LEU A 9 4.87 -1.29 -3.78
CA LEU A 9 5.95 -1.76 -2.89
C LEU A 9 5.65 -1.48 -1.41
N GLY A 10 5.06 -0.31 -1.11
CA GLY A 10 4.63 0.03 0.25
C GLY A 10 3.54 -0.91 0.76
N SER A 11 2.53 -1.17 -0.07
CA SER A 11 1.46 -2.14 0.25
C SER A 11 2.02 -3.56 0.40
N LEU A 12 2.98 -3.95 -0.45
CA LEU A 12 3.62 -5.27 -0.41
C LEU A 12 4.34 -5.49 0.93
N LEU A 13 5.12 -4.50 1.38
CA LEU A 13 5.80 -4.56 2.69
C LEU A 13 4.80 -4.60 3.85
N PHE A 14 3.78 -3.73 3.82
CA PHE A 14 2.78 -3.65 4.88
C PHE A 14 1.97 -4.95 5.00
N PHE A 15 1.36 -5.42 3.90
CA PHE A 15 0.59 -6.66 3.89
C PHE A 15 1.46 -7.90 4.10
N GLY A 16 2.68 -7.92 3.56
CA GLY A 16 3.64 -9.00 3.81
C GLY A 16 3.98 -9.10 5.30
N THR A 17 4.17 -7.97 5.98
CA THR A 17 4.41 -7.99 7.43
C THR A 17 3.22 -8.56 8.20
N ILE A 18 1.99 -8.20 7.80
CA ILE A 18 0.78 -8.78 8.39
C ILE A 18 0.76 -10.31 8.18
N ALA A 19 0.97 -10.77 6.95
CA ALA A 19 0.83 -12.17 6.57
C ALA A 19 1.92 -13.09 7.16
N PHE A 20 3.17 -12.63 7.24
CA PHE A 20 4.31 -13.47 7.60
C PHE A 20 4.80 -13.28 9.04
N SER A 21 4.51 -12.14 9.68
CA SER A 21 4.93 -11.92 11.07
C SER A 21 3.82 -12.20 12.08
N GLY A 22 2.60 -11.72 11.82
CA GLY A 22 1.53 -11.70 12.83
C GLY A 22 1.81 -10.84 14.08
N ASN A 23 2.98 -10.20 14.19
CA ASN A 23 3.36 -9.39 15.33
C ASN A 23 2.93 -7.93 15.12
N VAL A 24 2.09 -7.42 16.03
CA VAL A 24 1.55 -6.06 15.97
C VAL A 24 2.63 -4.97 15.93
N VAL A 25 3.76 -5.17 16.63
CA VAL A 25 4.86 -4.19 16.66
C VAL A 25 5.49 -4.07 15.27
N TYR A 26 5.69 -5.19 14.57
CA TYR A 26 6.27 -5.17 13.24
C TYR A 26 5.31 -4.59 12.21
N VAL A 27 4.00 -4.85 12.32
CA VAL A 27 2.98 -4.25 11.45
C VAL A 27 2.94 -2.72 11.60
N ILE A 28 3.01 -2.22 12.83
CA ILE A 28 3.05 -0.76 13.08
C ILE A 28 4.37 -0.18 12.56
N ALA A 29 5.50 -0.85 12.80
CA ALA A 29 6.80 -0.42 12.33
C ALA A 29 6.86 -0.37 10.80
N SER A 30 6.31 -1.38 10.10
CA SER A 30 6.29 -1.41 8.65
C SER A 30 5.44 -0.28 8.08
N PHE A 31 4.27 0.02 8.67
CA PHE A 31 3.47 1.18 8.29
C PHE A 31 4.25 2.50 8.44
N ALA A 32 4.94 2.69 9.56
CA ALA A 32 5.74 3.88 9.82
C ALA A 32 6.91 4.02 8.80
N VAL A 33 7.61 2.92 8.52
CA VAL A 33 8.69 2.88 7.53
C VAL A 33 8.16 3.23 6.15
N VAL A 34 7.06 2.61 5.72
CA VAL A 34 6.44 2.90 4.43
C VAL A 34 6.09 4.39 4.34
N GLN A 35 5.49 4.98 5.38
CA GLN A 35 5.17 6.39 5.34
C GLN A 35 6.38 7.31 5.25
N GLY A 36 7.47 6.98 5.95
CA GLY A 36 8.72 7.72 5.85
C GLY A 36 9.34 7.67 4.44
N LEU A 37 9.22 6.53 3.75
CA LEU A 37 9.83 6.31 2.44
C LEU A 37 9.01 6.90 1.29
N ILE A 38 7.70 6.66 1.26
CA ILE A 38 6.86 6.97 0.10
C ILE A 38 5.83 8.07 0.33
N GLY A 39 5.67 8.56 1.56
CA GLY A 39 4.66 9.58 1.90
C GLY A 39 4.78 10.84 1.03
N LYS A 40 6.01 11.28 0.71
CA LYS A 40 6.24 12.43 -0.18
C LYS A 40 6.13 12.11 -1.67
N ILE A 41 6.09 10.83 -2.05
CA ILE A 41 6.06 10.37 -3.45
C ILE A 41 4.61 10.11 -3.90
N SER A 42 3.83 9.41 -3.09
CA SER A 42 2.46 9.00 -3.41
C SER A 42 1.42 9.44 -2.37
N GLY A 43 1.82 10.08 -1.27
CA GLY A 43 0.96 10.23 -0.10
C GLY A 43 0.91 8.97 0.78
N GLY A 44 1.55 7.87 0.35
CA GLY A 44 1.63 6.61 1.09
C GLY A 44 0.28 6.09 1.53
N HIS A 45 -0.69 6.02 0.60
CA HIS A 45 -2.05 5.61 0.93
C HIS A 45 -2.09 4.14 1.37
N ILE A 46 -1.41 3.28 0.61
CA ILE A 46 -1.24 1.83 0.80
C ILE A 46 -2.52 1.08 1.20
N ASN A 47 -3.66 1.62 0.79
CA ASN A 47 -4.99 1.18 1.17
C ASN A 47 -6.04 1.80 0.23
N PRO A 48 -6.89 0.98 -0.42
CA PRO A 48 -7.95 1.47 -1.30
C PRO A 48 -8.94 2.45 -0.63
N ALA A 49 -9.28 2.24 0.64
CA ALA A 49 -10.18 3.12 1.38
C ALA A 49 -9.55 4.50 1.65
N VAL A 50 -8.24 4.55 1.92
CA VAL A 50 -7.50 5.82 2.07
C VAL A 50 -7.43 6.56 0.74
N SER A 51 -7.17 5.85 -0.36
CA SER A 51 -7.23 6.43 -1.70
C SER A 51 -8.62 6.96 -2.05
N LEU A 52 -9.67 6.21 -1.71
CA LEU A 52 -11.06 6.63 -1.93
C LEU A 52 -11.40 7.89 -1.13
N TRP A 53 -11.01 7.95 0.14
CA TRP A 53 -11.16 9.16 0.95
C TRP A 53 -10.41 10.35 0.36
N ALA A 54 -9.16 10.16 -0.06
CA ALA A 54 -8.36 11.22 -0.66
C ALA A 54 -9.01 11.75 -1.95
N TRP A 55 -9.54 10.85 -2.78
CA TRP A 55 -10.30 11.20 -3.98
C TRP A 55 -11.59 11.96 -3.65
N GLY A 56 -12.40 11.44 -2.71
CA GLY A 56 -13.64 12.08 -2.27
C GLY A 56 -13.41 13.43 -1.60
N SER A 57 -12.20 13.67 -1.08
CA SER A 57 -11.75 14.95 -0.52
C SER A 57 -11.11 15.88 -1.55
N GLY A 58 -11.09 15.52 -2.84
CA GLY A 58 -10.49 16.33 -3.91
C GLY A 58 -8.96 16.38 -3.91
N LYS A 59 -8.28 15.48 -3.17
CA LYS A 59 -6.81 15.47 -3.03
C LYS A 59 -6.10 14.75 -4.17
N ILE A 60 -6.78 13.84 -4.86
CA ILE A 60 -6.24 13.10 -6.00
C ILE A 60 -7.27 13.03 -7.14
N PRO A 61 -6.84 12.99 -8.41
CA PRO A 61 -7.74 12.81 -9.54
C PRO A 61 -8.22 11.36 -9.65
N THR A 62 -9.36 11.14 -10.32
CA THR A 62 -9.97 9.81 -10.51
C THR A 62 -9.02 8.79 -11.16
N ALA A 63 -8.18 9.21 -12.09
CA ALA A 63 -7.18 8.33 -12.71
C ALA A 63 -6.15 7.82 -11.67
N THR A 64 -5.74 8.66 -10.73
CA THR A 64 -4.82 8.27 -9.63
C THR A 64 -5.49 7.30 -8.68
N LEU A 65 -6.79 7.47 -8.37
CA LEU A 65 -7.55 6.51 -7.57
C LEU A 65 -7.48 5.11 -8.18
N GLY A 66 -7.84 4.98 -9.47
CA GLY A 66 -7.83 3.69 -10.16
C GLY A 66 -6.45 3.03 -10.14
N MET A 67 -5.39 3.79 -10.43
CA MET A 67 -4.02 3.27 -10.45
C MET A 67 -3.49 2.90 -9.06
N TYR A 68 -3.84 3.66 -8.02
CA TYR A 68 -3.45 3.36 -6.64
C TYR A 68 -4.16 2.09 -6.16
N VAL A 69 -5.47 1.98 -6.39
CA VAL A 69 -6.23 0.77 -6.04
C VAL A 69 -5.67 -0.44 -6.77
N ALA A 70 -5.37 -0.34 -8.07
CA ALA A 70 -4.75 -1.43 -8.82
C ALA A 70 -3.39 -1.85 -8.25
N ALA A 71 -2.53 -0.89 -7.88
CA ALA A 71 -1.24 -1.15 -7.26
C ALA A 71 -1.38 -1.82 -5.88
N GLN A 72 -2.28 -1.30 -5.03
CA GLN A 72 -2.52 -1.79 -3.68
C GLN A 72 -3.13 -3.21 -3.69
N VAL A 73 -4.11 -3.45 -4.55
CA VAL A 73 -4.73 -4.78 -4.74
C VAL A 73 -3.74 -5.76 -5.36
N GLY A 74 -2.97 -5.32 -6.36
CA GLY A 74 -1.91 -6.14 -6.95
C GLY A 74 -0.87 -6.58 -5.91
N ALA A 75 -0.50 -5.69 -4.99
CA ALA A 75 0.40 -6.05 -3.89
C ALA A 75 -0.22 -7.07 -2.93
N ALA A 76 -1.50 -6.88 -2.55
CA ALA A 76 -2.22 -7.86 -1.72
C ALA A 76 -2.27 -9.25 -2.38
N LEU A 77 -2.63 -9.32 -3.67
CA LEU A 77 -2.62 -10.56 -4.44
C LEU A 77 -1.21 -11.18 -4.52
N THR A 78 -0.17 -10.36 -4.65
CA THR A 78 1.22 -10.84 -4.62
C THR A 78 1.55 -11.49 -3.27
N VAL A 79 1.15 -10.87 -2.15
CA VAL A 79 1.34 -11.47 -0.82
C VAL A 79 0.58 -12.79 -0.68
N VAL A 80 -0.66 -12.88 -1.17
CA VAL A 80 -1.43 -14.13 -1.18
C VAL A 80 -0.67 -15.24 -1.92
N MET A 81 -0.11 -14.94 -3.09
CA MET A 81 0.68 -15.91 -3.86
C MET A 81 1.96 -16.32 -3.11
N LEU A 82 2.69 -15.38 -2.52
CA LEU A 82 3.89 -15.68 -1.73
C LEU A 82 3.57 -16.54 -0.51
N GLN A 83 2.44 -16.29 0.16
CA GLN A 83 2.04 -17.05 1.34
C GLN A 83 1.63 -18.50 0.99
N SER A 84 1.16 -18.74 -0.24
CA SER A 84 0.77 -20.08 -0.69
C SER A 84 1.93 -21.04 -0.95
N VAL A 85 3.17 -20.52 -0.99
CA VAL A 85 4.39 -21.30 -1.28
C VAL A 85 5.43 -21.27 -0.16
N ALA A 86 5.10 -20.64 0.98
CA ALA A 86 5.93 -20.53 2.17
C ALA A 86 5.48 -21.54 3.24
#